data_AF-A0A1G7A3E6-F1
#
_entry.id   AF-A0A1G7A3E6-F1
#
_cell.length_a   1.000
_cell.length_b   1.000
_cell.length_c   1.000
_cell.angle_alpha   90.00
_cell.angle_beta   90.00
_cell.angle_gamma   90.00
#
_symmetry.space_group_name_H-M   'P 1'
#
loop_
_entity.id
_entity.type
_entity.pdbx_description
1 polymer ?
#
loop_
_entity_poly.entity_id
_entity_poly.type
_entity_poly.pdbx_seq_one_letter_code
_entity_poly.pdbx_strand_id
1 'polypeptide(L)'
;MTSTRQIEANRRNAERSTGPKTARGKATSSQNALRHGLARVHEDDAQGLVSLTFALRCGLGQQVAPETLVAVARAKRDLLSARRVRQAMVIDIFECPAVETVKRLKKIERYERSALAAQKRALRSLKSEHG
;
A
#
# COMPACT_ATOMS: atom_id res chain seq x y z
N MET A 1 17.58 15.01 5.77
CA MET A 1 18.63 14.18 6.40
C MET A 1 18.03 13.41 7.55
N THR A 2 18.27 12.09 7.63
CA THR A 2 17.81 11.25 8.75
C THR A 2 18.82 11.37 9.89
N SER A 3 18.39 11.66 11.11
CA SER A 3 19.32 11.80 12.24
C SER A 3 19.94 10.47 12.63
N THR A 4 21.13 10.50 13.24
CA THR A 4 21.80 9.31 13.83
C THR A 4 20.85 8.54 14.77
N ARG A 5 20.06 9.27 15.57
CA ARG A 5 19.05 8.70 16.46
C ARG A 5 17.95 7.94 15.70
N GLN A 6 17.50 8.44 14.55
CA GLN A 6 16.53 7.73 13.70
C GLN A 6 17.15 6.48 13.04
N ILE A 7 18.42 6.53 12.65
CA ILE A 7 19.12 5.39 12.04
C ILE A 7 19.25 4.23 13.04
N GLU A 8 19.71 4.51 14.27
CA GLU A 8 19.83 3.49 15.32
C GLU A 8 18.48 2.91 15.74
N ALA A 9 17.43 3.73 15.80
CA ALA A 9 16.08 3.27 16.06
C ALA A 9 15.58 2.36 14.93
N ASN A 10 15.81 2.71 13.67
CA ASN A 10 15.45 1.89 12.52
C ASN A 10 16.21 0.55 12.51
N ARG A 11 17.51 0.53 12.86
CA ARG A 11 18.29 -0.70 12.96
C ARG A 11 17.73 -1.65 14.04
N ARG A 12 17.50 -1.14 15.25
CA ARG A 12 16.88 -1.92 16.34
C ARG A 12 15.47 -2.41 16.01
N ASN A 13 14.68 -1.60 15.31
CA ASN A 13 13.35 -1.99 14.87
C ASN A 13 13.40 -3.04 13.76
N ALA A 14 14.38 -2.97 12.86
CA ALA A 14 14.58 -3.96 11.81
C ALA A 14 14.99 -5.33 12.37
N GLU A 15 15.89 -5.35 13.36
CA GLU A 15 16.27 -6.58 14.09
C GLU A 15 15.06 -7.23 14.77
N ARG A 16 14.13 -6.42 15.31
CA ARG A 16 12.90 -6.90 15.95
C ARG A 16 11.76 -7.23 14.98
N SER A 17 11.78 -6.71 13.74
CA SER A 17 10.68 -6.79 12.78
C SER A 17 11.02 -7.60 11.53
N THR A 18 11.77 -8.70 11.67
CA THR A 18 12.21 -9.54 10.53
C THR A 18 11.11 -10.36 9.84
N GLY A 19 9.84 -10.04 10.11
CA GLY A 19 8.67 -10.72 9.56
C GLY A 19 8.62 -12.21 9.90
N PRO A 20 7.52 -12.89 9.58
CA PRO A 20 7.44 -14.33 9.77
C PRO A 20 8.32 -15.07 8.74
N LYS A 21 9.32 -15.81 9.23
CA LYS A 21 10.21 -16.65 8.39
C LYS A 21 9.66 -18.06 8.16
N THR A 22 8.72 -18.52 9.00
CA THR A 22 8.14 -19.87 8.93
C THR A 22 6.84 -19.89 8.14
N ALA A 23 6.50 -21.03 7.53
CA ALA A 23 5.23 -21.20 6.80
C ALA A 23 4.01 -20.91 7.70
N ARG A 24 4.02 -21.41 8.94
CA ARG A 24 2.99 -21.11 9.94
C ARG A 24 2.89 -19.63 10.27
N GLY A 25 4.03 -18.95 10.50
CA GLY A 25 4.05 -17.51 10.75
C GLY A 25 3.53 -16.70 9.56
N LYS A 26 3.85 -17.12 8.33
CA LYS A 26 3.33 -16.50 7.11
C LYS A 26 1.82 -16.69 6.97
N ALA A 27 1.31 -17.88 7.31
CA ALA A 27 -0.13 -18.17 7.33
C ALA A 27 -0.88 -17.35 8.40
N THR A 28 -0.33 -17.21 9.61
CA THR A 28 -0.91 -16.31 10.62
C THR A 28 -0.87 -14.86 10.16
N SER A 29 0.23 -14.42 9.53
CA SER A 29 0.33 -13.07 8.99
C SER A 29 -0.55 -12.82 7.77
N SER A 30 -0.89 -13.84 6.98
CA SER A 30 -1.83 -13.70 5.86
C SER A 30 -3.27 -13.57 6.33
N GLN A 31 -3.63 -14.14 7.49
CA GLN A 31 -4.94 -13.91 8.10
C GLN A 31 -5.17 -12.46 8.53
N ASN A 32 -4.12 -11.67 8.76
CA ASN A 32 -4.25 -10.22 8.95
C ASN A 32 -4.93 -9.56 7.74
N ALA A 33 -4.63 -10.03 6.53
CA ALA A 33 -5.28 -9.56 5.31
C ALA A 33 -6.79 -9.79 5.33
N LEU A 34 -7.22 -10.98 5.77
CA LEU A 34 -8.63 -11.37 5.87
C LEU A 34 -9.35 -10.58 6.97
N ARG A 35 -8.68 -10.34 8.10
CA ARG A 35 -9.27 -9.62 9.24
C ARG A 35 -9.50 -8.13 8.95
N HIS A 36 -8.68 -7.51 8.10
CA HIS A 36 -8.74 -6.05 7.89
C HIS A 36 -9.25 -5.66 6.51
N GLY A 37 -9.36 -6.61 5.57
CA GLY A 37 -9.74 -6.37 4.17
C GLY A 37 -8.63 -5.74 3.30
N LEU A 38 -7.66 -5.05 3.91
CA LEU A 38 -6.64 -4.23 3.23
C LEU A 38 -5.58 -5.00 2.44
N ALA A 39 -5.40 -6.30 2.69
CA ALA A 39 -4.46 -7.13 1.93
C ALA A 39 -5.18 -8.23 1.13
N ARG A 40 -6.50 -8.13 1.00
CA ARG A 40 -7.25 -8.91 0.03
C ARG A 40 -7.02 -8.27 -1.34
N VAL A 41 -6.36 -8.99 -2.24
CA VAL A 41 -6.29 -8.58 -3.64
C VAL A 41 -7.68 -8.83 -4.22
N HIS A 42 -8.44 -7.78 -4.50
CA HIS A 42 -9.63 -7.94 -5.33
C HIS A 42 -9.17 -8.32 -6.75
N GLU A 43 -9.92 -9.15 -7.47
CA GLU A 43 -9.59 -9.45 -8.88
C GLU A 43 -9.45 -8.17 -9.71
N ASP A 44 -10.32 -7.18 -9.45
CA ASP A 44 -10.22 -5.83 -10.00
C ASP A 44 -8.89 -5.12 -9.67
N ASP A 45 -8.29 -5.41 -8.51
CA ASP A 45 -7.00 -4.82 -8.11
C ASP A 45 -5.82 -5.49 -8.84
N ALA A 46 -5.90 -6.80 -9.10
CA ALA A 46 -4.87 -7.53 -9.85
C ALA A 46 -4.90 -7.15 -11.33
N GLN A 47 -6.09 -7.18 -11.94
CA GLN A 47 -6.28 -6.75 -13.32
C GLN A 47 -5.95 -5.26 -13.47
N GLY A 48 -6.41 -4.43 -12.53
CA GLY A 48 -6.11 -3.01 -12.50
C GLY A 48 -4.60 -2.73 -12.46
N LEU A 49 -3.81 -3.51 -11.72
CA LEU A 49 -2.35 -3.35 -11.67
C LEU A 49 -1.69 -3.64 -13.02
N VAL A 50 -2.06 -4.75 -13.67
CA VAL A 50 -1.51 -5.14 -14.97
C VAL A 50 -1.87 -4.08 -16.02
N SER A 51 -3.15 -3.70 -16.10
CA SER A 51 -3.62 -2.67 -17.03
C SER A 51 -2.95 -1.32 -16.81
N LEU A 52 -2.80 -0.86 -15.56
CA LEU A 52 -2.08 0.38 -15.24
C LEU A 52 -0.62 0.34 -15.64
N THR A 53 0.07 -0.77 -15.35
CA THR A 53 1.49 -0.92 -15.69
C THR A 53 1.68 -0.91 -17.21
N PHE A 54 0.80 -1.59 -17.94
CA PHE A 54 0.81 -1.60 -19.40
C PHE A 54 0.55 -0.20 -19.98
N ALA A 55 -0.49 0.50 -19.50
CA ALA A 55 -0.81 1.85 -19.96
C ALA A 55 0.34 2.84 -19.70
N LEU A 56 0.98 2.77 -18.52
CA LEU A 56 2.14 3.59 -18.20
C LEU A 56 3.32 3.29 -19.13
N ARG A 57 3.59 2.01 -19.42
CA ARG A 57 4.66 1.59 -20.35
C ARG A 57 4.39 2.06 -21.78
N CYS A 58 3.16 1.98 -22.26
CA CYS A 58 2.79 2.46 -23.59
C CYS A 58 2.88 3.99 -23.70
N GLY A 59 2.46 4.73 -22.66
CA GLY A 59 2.44 6.18 -22.69
C GLY A 59 3.80 6.86 -22.47
N LEU A 60 4.70 6.24 -21.69
CA LEU A 60 6.00 6.82 -21.31
C LEU A 60 7.19 6.20 -22.07
N GLY A 61 6.94 5.24 -22.97
CA GLY A 61 8.00 4.59 -23.77
C GLY A 61 9.06 3.84 -22.93
N GLN A 62 10.17 3.45 -23.56
CA GLN A 62 11.29 2.75 -22.89
C GLN A 62 12.20 3.66 -22.03
N GLN A 63 11.87 4.94 -21.88
CA GLN A 63 12.71 5.92 -21.19
C GLN A 63 12.65 5.81 -19.66
N VAL A 64 11.67 5.09 -19.12
CA VAL A 64 11.45 4.93 -17.68
C VAL A 64 11.76 3.49 -17.28
N ALA A 65 12.46 3.32 -16.17
CA ALA A 65 12.80 2.01 -15.64
C ALA A 65 11.51 1.20 -15.33
N PRO A 66 11.44 -0.08 -15.72
CA PRO A 66 10.27 -0.94 -15.43
C PRO A 66 9.89 -0.96 -13.94
N GLU A 67 10.88 -0.88 -13.06
CA GLU A 67 10.71 -0.86 -11.61
C GLU A 67 9.95 0.40 -11.15
N THR A 68 10.24 1.56 -11.75
CA THR A 68 9.56 2.82 -11.45
C THR A 68 8.11 2.78 -11.91
N LEU A 69 7.83 2.23 -13.10
CA LEU A 69 6.46 2.04 -13.59
C LEU A 69 5.65 1.11 -12.68
N VAL A 70 6.23 -0.03 -12.29
CA VAL A 70 5.61 -0.98 -11.35
C VAL A 70 5.38 -0.34 -9.98
N ALA A 71 6.33 0.48 -9.49
CA ALA A 71 6.18 1.18 -8.22
C ALA A 71 5.01 2.19 -8.24
N VAL A 72 4.85 2.94 -9.33
CA VAL A 72 3.71 3.85 -9.52
C VAL A 72 2.40 3.07 -9.55
N ALA A 73 2.33 2.00 -10.34
CA ALA A 73 1.13 1.18 -10.49
C ALA A 73 0.71 0.52 -9.16
N ARG A 74 1.68 -0.04 -8.41
CA ARG A 74 1.44 -0.62 -7.08
C ARG A 74 0.93 0.42 -6.09
N ALA A 75 1.59 1.57 -6.00
CA ALA A 75 1.17 2.63 -5.07
C ALA A 75 -0.24 3.15 -5.38
N LYS A 76 -0.60 3.25 -6.67
CA LYS A 76 -1.95 3.64 -7.10
C LYS A 76 -2.99 2.59 -6.72
N ARG A 77 -2.70 1.31 -6.96
CA ARG A 77 -3.57 0.19 -6.57
C ARG A 77 -3.80 0.15 -5.06
N ASP A 78 -2.73 0.26 -4.27
CA ASP A 78 -2.81 0.25 -2.80
C ASP A 78 -3.67 1.40 -2.27
N LEU A 79 -3.54 2.58 -2.87
CA LEU A 79 -4.35 3.75 -2.51
C LEU A 79 -5.84 3.52 -2.82
N LEU A 80 -6.15 2.96 -4.00
CA LEU A 80 -7.53 2.65 -4.39
C LEU A 80 -8.15 1.58 -3.48
N SER A 81 -7.39 0.52 -3.19
CA SER A 81 -7.82 -0.55 -2.28
C SER A 81 -8.12 0.01 -0.89
N ALA A 82 -7.21 0.82 -0.32
CA ALA A 82 -7.44 1.46 0.98
C ALA A 82 -8.70 2.35 0.99
N ARG A 83 -8.94 3.10 -0.10
CA ARG A 83 -10.14 3.96 -0.25
C ARG A 83 -11.42 3.15 -0.39
N ARG A 84 -11.41 2.04 -1.13
CA ARG A 84 -12.57 1.14 -1.25
C ARG A 84 -12.96 0.57 0.11
N VAL A 85 -11.99 0.05 0.87
CA VAL A 85 -12.26 -0.47 2.22
C VAL A 85 -12.74 0.64 3.15
N ARG A 86 -12.16 1.85 3.06
CA ARG A 86 -12.63 3.02 3.82
C ARG A 86 -14.09 3.34 3.50
N GLN A 87 -14.46 3.37 2.22
CA GLN A 87 -15.82 3.68 1.78
C GLN A 87 -16.81 2.64 2.28
N ALA A 88 -16.51 1.34 2.13
CA ALA A 88 -17.34 0.26 2.66
C ALA A 88 -17.56 0.43 4.18
N MET A 89 -16.49 0.69 4.92
CA MET A 89 -16.60 0.92 6.37
C MET A 89 -17.40 2.16 6.75
N VAL A 90 -17.35 3.22 5.95
CA VAL A 90 -18.16 4.42 6.20
C VAL A 90 -19.64 4.10 5.97
N ILE A 91 -19.97 3.35 4.93
CA ILE A 91 -21.33 2.84 4.69
C ILE A 91 -21.78 1.99 5.88
N ASP A 92 -20.96 1.04 6.34
CA ASP A 92 -21.26 0.20 7.51
C ASP A 92 -21.53 1.03 8.77
N ILE A 93 -20.82 2.15 8.99
CA ILE A 93 -21.04 3.05 10.15
C ILE A 93 -22.42 3.72 10.07
N PHE A 94 -22.84 4.14 8.86
CA PHE A 94 -24.14 4.75 8.67
C PHE A 94 -25.29 3.75 8.86
N GLU A 95 -25.08 2.49 8.47
CA GLU A 95 -26.07 1.42 8.64
C GLU A 95 -26.10 0.87 10.08
N CYS A 96 -24.95 0.72 10.73
CA CYS A 96 -24.83 0.20 12.09
C CYS A 96 -23.64 0.84 12.83
N PRO A 97 -23.85 1.93 13.61
CA PRO A 97 -22.77 2.66 14.25
C PRO A 97 -22.18 1.87 15.43
N ALA A 98 -21.10 1.13 15.17
CA ALA A 98 -20.32 0.44 16.20
C ALA A 98 -18.98 1.15 16.49
N VAL A 99 -18.64 1.30 17.78
CA VAL A 99 -17.38 1.94 18.26
C VAL A 99 -16.14 1.27 17.66
N GLU A 100 -16.17 -0.04 17.44
CA GLU A 100 -15.06 -0.78 16.83
C GLU A 100 -14.84 -0.43 15.34
N THR A 101 -15.90 -0.07 14.62
CA THR A 101 -15.80 0.37 13.22
C THR A 101 -15.08 1.72 13.12
N VAL A 102 -15.35 2.64 14.06
CA VAL A 102 -14.64 3.94 14.16
C VAL A 102 -13.15 3.75 14.45
N LYS A 103 -12.79 2.84 15.37
CA LYS A 103 -11.37 2.51 15.65
C LYS A 103 -10.67 1.89 14.44
N ARG A 104 -11.35 1.00 13.71
CA ARG A 104 -10.81 0.41 12.48
C ARG A 104 -10.65 1.46 11.37
N LEU A 105 -11.53 2.46 11.27
CA LEU A 105 -11.45 3.53 10.27
C LEU A 105 -10.15 4.35 10.42
N LYS A 106 -9.78 4.68 11.66
CA LYS A 106 -8.49 5.34 11.98
C LYS A 106 -7.28 4.51 11.53
N LYS A 107 -7.36 3.17 11.61
CA LYS A 107 -6.29 2.29 11.13
C LYS A 107 -6.15 2.36 9.61
N ILE A 108 -7.27 2.37 8.86
CA ILE A 108 -7.23 2.49 7.39
C ILE A 108 -6.61 3.81 6.93
N GLU A 109 -6.89 4.89 7.64
CA GLU A 109 -6.30 6.20 7.31
C GLU A 109 -4.76 6.17 7.29
N ARG A 110 -4.13 5.37 8.16
CA ARG A 110 -2.68 5.16 8.13
C ARG A 110 -2.21 4.50 6.83
N TYR A 111 -2.95 3.50 6.33
CA TYR A 111 -2.63 2.82 5.07
C TYR A 111 -2.80 3.77 3.88
N GLU A 112 -3.86 4.57 3.87
CA GLU A 112 -4.09 5.58 2.84
C GLU A 112 -2.93 6.60 2.78
N ARG A 113 -2.53 7.15 3.94
CA ARG A 113 -1.40 8.09 4.02
C ARG A 113 -0.10 7.44 3.54
N SER A 114 0.15 6.18 3.91
CA SER A 114 1.34 5.45 3.49
C SER A 114 1.37 5.21 1.96
N ALA A 115 0.24 4.78 1.39
CA ALA A 115 0.10 4.56 -0.05
C ALA A 115 0.24 5.87 -0.84
N LEU A 116 -0.37 6.95 -0.37
CA LEU A 116 -0.22 8.29 -0.97
C LEU A 116 1.25 8.76 -0.93
N ALA A 117 1.95 8.54 0.19
CA ALA A 117 3.36 8.88 0.30
C ALA A 117 4.22 8.03 -0.67
N ALA A 118 3.91 6.75 -0.84
CA ALA A 118 4.55 5.89 -1.83
C ALA A 118 4.30 6.38 -3.26
N GLN A 119 3.06 6.77 -3.59
CA GLN A 119 2.72 7.31 -4.90
C GLN A 119 3.50 8.59 -5.19
N LYS A 120 3.54 9.53 -4.23
CA LYS A 120 4.32 10.77 -4.38
C LYS A 120 5.81 10.52 -4.59
N ARG A 121 6.39 9.50 -3.92
CA ARG A 121 7.79 9.10 -4.15
C ARG A 121 7.98 8.54 -5.55
N ALA A 122 7.14 7.60 -5.97
CA ALA A 122 7.23 6.96 -7.28
C ALA A 122 7.07 7.98 -8.43
N LEU A 123 6.14 8.93 -8.30
CA LEU A 123 5.97 10.02 -9.28
C LEU A 123 7.18 10.96 -9.35
N ARG A 124 7.91 11.18 -8.25
CA ARG A 124 9.15 11.96 -8.27
C ARG A 124 10.26 11.22 -9.02
N SER A 125 10.41 9.92 -8.78
CA SER A 125 11.36 9.07 -9.52
C SER A 125 11.04 9.05 -11.02
N LEU A 126 9.75 8.92 -11.36
CA LEU A 126 9.30 8.99 -12.74
C LEU A 126 9.64 10.34 -13.38
N LYS A 127 9.42 11.46 -12.68
CA LYS A 127 9.80 12.79 -13.19
C LYS A 127 11.31 12.94 -13.41
N SER A 128 12.15 12.34 -12.56
CA SER A 128 13.61 12.38 -12.74
C SER A 128 14.13 11.48 -13.86
N GLU A 129 13.39 10.45 -14.23
CA GLU A 129 13.76 9.55 -15.34
C GLU A 129 13.25 10.05 -16.70
N HIS A 130 12.24 10.93 -16.70
CA HIS A 130 11.55 11.39 -17.89
C HIS A 130 11.86 12.86 -18.28
N GLY A 131 12.67 13.56 -17.48
CA GLY A 131 13.12 14.93 -17.74
C GLY A 131 14.63 14.99 -17.87
#